data_AF-A0A1M5YZ25-F1
#
_entry.id   AF-A0A1M5YZ25-F1
#
_cell.length_a   1.000
_cell.length_b   1.000
_cell.length_c   1.000
_cell.angle_alpha   90.00
_cell.angle_beta   90.00
_cell.angle_gamma   90.00
#
_symmetry.space_group_name_H-M   'P 1'
#
loop_
_entity.id
_entity.type
_entity.pdbx_description
1 polymer ?
#
loop_
_entity_poly.entity_id
_entity_poly.type
_entity_poly.pdbx_seq_one_letter_code
_entity_poly.pdbx_strand_id
1 'polypeptide(L)'
;MFPRGAFDARTECEKPCGTDATSDAIGGLVHADPAKALVMTCFRRLVADGYAEWHMLENGDIQLRLYTGETYRLGKAMITRIA
;
A
#
# COMPACT_ATOMS: atom_id res chain seq x y z
N MET A 1 -15.11 -38.50 -14.55
CA MET A 1 -14.49 -38.22 -13.24
C MET A 1 -13.19 -37.49 -13.51
N PHE A 2 -13.17 -36.16 -13.40
CA PHE A 2 -12.00 -35.34 -13.72
C PHE A 2 -11.20 -35.08 -12.43
N PRO A 3 -9.87 -35.30 -12.41
CA PRO A 3 -9.06 -34.93 -11.26
C PRO A 3 -8.91 -33.40 -11.22
N ARG A 4 -9.19 -32.84 -10.04
CA ARG A 4 -8.91 -31.46 -9.67
C ARG A 4 -7.43 -31.33 -9.34
N GLY A 5 -6.80 -30.28 -9.84
CA GLY A 5 -5.58 -29.71 -9.23
C GLY A 5 -4.37 -29.65 -10.13
N ALA A 6 -4.11 -28.45 -10.65
CA ALA A 6 -2.85 -27.71 -10.49
C ALA A 6 -2.94 -26.48 -11.43
N PHE A 7 -3.38 -25.35 -10.89
CA PHE A 7 -3.15 -24.08 -11.58
C PHE A 7 -1.67 -23.77 -11.38
N ASP A 8 -0.92 -24.01 -12.44
CA ASP A 8 0.48 -23.71 -12.60
C ASP A 8 0.72 -22.25 -12.21
N ALA A 9 1.34 -22.04 -11.04
CA ALA A 9 1.78 -20.74 -10.59
C ALA A 9 3.04 -20.34 -11.36
N ARG A 10 2.87 -20.05 -12.64
CA ARG A 10 3.83 -19.27 -13.43
C ARG A 10 3.13 -18.02 -13.93
N THR A 11 3.26 -16.95 -13.16
CA THR A 11 3.22 -15.59 -13.69
C THR A 11 4.26 -14.80 -12.92
N GLU A 12 5.44 -14.76 -13.54
CA GLU A 12 6.31 -13.59 -13.61
C GLU A 12 5.89 -12.36 -12.78
N CYS A 13 6.68 -12.02 -11.78
CA CYS A 13 6.99 -10.62 -11.48
C CYS A 13 8.32 -10.58 -10.73
N GLU A 14 9.38 -11.05 -11.39
CA GLU A 14 10.72 -10.86 -10.86
C GLU A 14 11.11 -9.39 -11.04
N LYS A 15 11.24 -8.75 -9.87
CA LYS A 15 11.71 -7.39 -9.53
C LYS A 15 10.63 -6.32 -9.35
N PRO A 16 10.29 -6.03 -8.09
CA PRO A 16 10.22 -4.66 -7.61
C PRO A 16 11.53 -4.37 -6.87
N CYS A 17 12.59 -4.04 -7.60
CA CYS A 17 13.71 -3.31 -6.98
C CYS A 17 13.17 -1.91 -6.63
N GLY A 18 12.66 -1.73 -5.41
CA GLY A 18 12.39 -0.40 -4.86
C GLY A 18 11.27 -0.25 -3.81
N THR A 19 10.30 -1.17 -3.71
CA THR A 19 9.03 -0.83 -3.01
C THR A 19 8.50 -1.92 -2.06
N ASP A 20 9.34 -2.88 -1.66
CA ASP A 20 8.94 -3.94 -0.72
C ASP A 20 9.19 -3.54 0.74
N ALA A 21 10.35 -2.94 1.05
CA ALA A 21 10.72 -2.54 2.40
C ALA A 21 9.77 -1.51 3.04
N THR A 22 9.25 -0.57 2.23
CA THR A 22 8.26 0.42 2.69
C THR A 22 6.93 -0.27 2.99
N SER A 23 6.53 -1.26 2.17
CA SER A 23 5.24 -1.96 2.32
C SER A 23 5.17 -2.83 3.58
N ASP A 24 6.29 -3.44 3.98
CA ASP A 24 6.41 -4.26 5.20
C ASP A 24 6.37 -3.40 6.48
N ALA A 25 7.13 -2.30 6.53
CA ALA A 25 7.07 -1.34 7.64
C ALA A 25 5.67 -0.71 7.81
N ILE A 26 4.93 -0.55 6.71
CA ILE A 26 3.52 -0.15 6.71
C ILE A 26 2.62 -1.24 7.32
N GLY A 27 2.94 -2.52 7.10
CA GLY A 27 2.19 -3.66 7.64
C GLY A 27 2.08 -3.66 9.17
N GLY A 28 3.13 -3.20 9.86
CA GLY A 28 3.12 -3.01 11.32
C GLY A 28 2.19 -1.89 11.80
N LEU A 29 2.08 -0.80 11.03
CA LEU A 29 1.22 0.36 11.37
C LEU A 29 -0.26 0.13 11.05
N VAL A 30 -0.53 -0.86 10.18
CA VAL A 30 -1.86 -1.30 9.73
C VAL A 30 -2.56 -2.17 10.77
N HIS A 31 -1.82 -2.93 11.58
CA HIS A 31 -2.38 -3.96 12.46
C HIS A 31 -3.15 -3.40 13.68
N ALA A 32 -3.01 -2.10 13.98
CA ALA A 32 -3.60 -1.50 15.17
C ALA A 32 -5.08 -1.11 15.02
N ASP A 33 -5.58 -0.94 13.79
CA ASP A 33 -6.97 -0.54 13.55
C ASP A 33 -7.51 -1.17 12.25
N PRO A 34 -8.60 -1.97 12.32
CA PRO A 34 -9.13 -2.68 11.16
C PRO A 34 -9.71 -1.72 10.11
N ALA A 35 -10.23 -0.55 10.49
CA ALA A 35 -10.72 0.44 9.53
C ALA A 35 -9.55 1.08 8.75
N LYS A 36 -8.46 1.39 9.45
CA LYS A 36 -7.21 1.87 8.85
C LYS A 36 -6.60 0.82 7.94
N ALA A 37 -6.66 -0.47 8.28
CA ALA A 37 -6.19 -1.54 7.41
C ALA A 37 -6.89 -1.56 6.04
N LEU A 38 -8.21 -1.30 6.01
CA LEU A 38 -8.97 -1.19 4.76
C LEU A 38 -8.51 0.03 3.95
N VAL A 39 -8.35 1.18 4.60
CA VAL A 39 -7.87 2.40 3.94
C VAL A 39 -6.47 2.21 3.36
N MET A 40 -5.57 1.56 4.10
CA MET A 40 -4.21 1.25 3.65
C MET A 40 -4.18 0.26 2.48
N THR A 41 -5.09 -0.71 2.46
CA THR A 41 -5.25 -1.61 1.33
C THR A 41 -5.72 -0.86 0.07
N CYS A 42 -6.64 0.09 0.24
CA CYS A 42 -7.10 0.95 -0.86
C CYS A 42 -5.94 1.80 -1.41
N PHE A 43 -5.15 2.42 -0.53
CA PHE A 43 -3.99 3.21 -0.94
C PHE A 43 -2.89 2.38 -1.60
N ARG A 44 -2.59 1.17 -1.08
CA ARG A 44 -1.69 0.23 -1.75
C ARG A 44 -2.13 -0.06 -3.18
N ARG A 45 -3.43 -0.26 -3.40
CA ARG A 45 -3.97 -0.52 -4.72
C ARG A 45 -3.86 0.72 -5.63
N LEU A 46 -4.14 1.91 -5.12
CA LEU A 46 -3.96 3.16 -5.86
C LEU A 46 -2.49 3.39 -6.26
N VAL A 47 -1.55 3.04 -5.39
CA VAL A 47 -0.12 3.13 -5.70
C VAL A 47 0.30 2.07 -6.72
N ALA A 48 -0.16 0.83 -6.56
CA ALA A 48 0.14 -0.27 -7.48
C ALA A 48 -0.43 -0.03 -8.89
N ASP A 49 -1.58 0.62 -8.99
CA ASP A 49 -2.20 1.01 -10.27
C ASP A 49 -1.54 2.27 -10.89
N GLY A 50 -0.64 2.94 -10.16
CA GLY A 50 0.00 4.16 -10.62
C GLY A 50 -0.94 5.38 -10.60
N TYR A 51 -1.94 5.39 -9.72
CA TYR A 51 -2.80 6.55 -9.45
C TYR A 51 -2.33 7.40 -8.27
N ALA A 52 -1.42 6.87 -7.45
CA ALA A 52 -0.82 7.58 -6.34
C ALA A 52 0.63 7.17 -6.13
N GLU A 53 1.36 8.05 -5.46
CA GLU A 53 2.70 7.77 -4.96
C GLU A 53 2.66 7.94 -3.44
N TRP A 54 3.36 7.09 -2.70
CA TRP A 54 3.51 7.27 -1.26
C TRP A 54 4.98 7.39 -0.87
N HIS A 55 5.23 8.12 0.21
CA HIS A 55 6.55 8.37 0.75
C HIS A 55 6.50 8.21 2.27
N MET A 56 7.41 7.42 2.81
CA MET A 56 7.64 7.43 4.26
C MET A 56 8.42 8.69 4.62
N LEU A 57 7.92 9.39 5.63
CA LEU A 57 8.62 10.51 6.24
C LEU A 57 9.51 9.99 7.38
N GLU A 58 10.55 10.76 7.69
CA GLU A 58 11.50 10.44 8.78
C GLU A 58 10.84 10.35 10.16
N ASN A 59 9.67 10.96 10.32
CA ASN A 59 8.85 10.88 11.54
C ASN A 59 8.03 9.58 11.67
N GLY A 60 8.09 8.70 10.67
CA GLY A 60 7.32 7.44 10.62
C GLY A 60 5.89 7.60 10.13
N ASP A 61 5.49 8.80 9.70
CA ASP A 61 4.24 9.01 8.99
C ASP A 61 4.40 8.69 7.50
N ILE A 62 3.28 8.45 6.82
CA ILE A 62 3.27 8.15 5.39
C ILE A 62 2.56 9.30 4.69
N GLN A 63 3.20 9.93 3.71
CA GLN A 63 2.54 10.87 2.81
C GLN A 63 2.13 10.14 1.55
N LEU A 64 0.89 10.31 1.14
CA LEU A 64 0.35 9.83 -0.11
C LEU A 64 0.02 11.03 -0.98
N ARG A 65 0.50 11.03 -2.21
CA ARG A 65 0.22 12.02 -3.23
C ARG A 65 -0.55 11.36 -4.35
N LEU A 66 -1.77 11.81 -4.61
CA LEU A 66 -2.55 11.34 -5.76
C LEU A 66 -2.20 12.18 -6.99
N TYR A 67 -2.27 11.56 -8.17
CA TYR A 67 -2.12 12.30 -9.43
C TYR A 67 -3.24 13.33 -9.67
N THR A 68 -4.35 13.22 -8.93
CA THR A 68 -5.42 14.23 -8.92
C THR A 68 -5.00 15.55 -8.26
N GLY A 69 -3.85 15.59 -7.59
CA GLY A 69 -3.34 16.76 -6.86
C GLY A 69 -3.62 16.72 -5.36
N GLU A 70 -4.53 15.85 -4.91
CA GLU A 70 -4.81 15.67 -3.49
C GLU A 70 -3.62 15.02 -2.79
N THR A 71 -3.28 15.52 -1.60
CA THR A 71 -2.21 14.91 -0.79
C THR A 71 -2.74 14.57 0.60
N TYR A 72 -2.46 13.36 1.06
CA TYR A 72 -2.86 12.83 2.35
C TYR A 72 -1.63 12.51 3.19
N ARG A 73 -1.67 12.85 4.47
CA ARG A 73 -0.71 12.43 5.48
C ARG A 73 -1.37 11.41 6.39
N LEU A 74 -0.86 10.21 6.36
CA LEU A 74 -1.25 9.12 7.24
C LEU A 74 -0.32 9.10 8.43
N GLY A 75 -0.84 9.64 9.52
CA GLY A 75 -0.18 9.55 10.81
C GLY A 75 -0.43 8.23 11.51
N LYS A 76 0.24 8.06 12.65
CA LYS A 76 0.06 6.88 13.52
C LYS A 76 -1.42 6.61 13.83
N ALA A 77 -2.16 7.66 14.20
CA ALA A 77 -3.56 7.56 14.66
C ALA A 77 -4.59 8.17 13.69
N MET A 78 -4.20 9.07 12.79
CA MET A 78 -5.15 9.82 11.96
C MET A 78 -4.64 10.01 10.54
N ILE A 79 -5.57 10.07 9.59
CA ILE A 79 -5.32 10.39 8.19
C ILE A 79 -5.80 11.81 7.93
N THR A 80 -4.89 12.68 7.52
CA THR A 80 -5.15 14.10 7.33
C THR A 80 -4.96 14.45 5.86
N ARG A 81 -5.97 15.03 5.20
CA ARG A 81 -5.78 15.66 3.89
C ARG A 81 -5.08 17.00 4.08
N ILE A 82 -4.00 17.24 3.33
CA ILE A 82 -3.17 18.44 3.45
C ILE A 82 -3.28 19.38 2.25
N ALA A 83 -3.69 18.89 1.07
CA ALA A 83 -3.94 19.67 -0.13
C ALA A 83 -5.11 19.05 -0.89
#